data_AF-A0A947NN19-F1
#
_entry.id   AF-A0A947NN19-F1
#
_cell.length_a   1.000
_cell.length_b   1.000
_cell.length_c   1.000
_cell.angle_alpha   90.00
_cell.angle_beta   90.00
_cell.angle_gamma   90.00
#
_symmetry.space_group_name_H-M   'P 1'
#
loop_
_entity.id
_entity.type
_entity.pdbx_description
1 polymer ?
#
loop_
_entity_poly.entity_id
_entity_poly.type
_entity_poly.pdbx_seq_one_letter_code
_entity_poly.pdbx_strand_id
1 'polypeptide(L)'
;MRFISHLDLMRLFHRALRRAGLPVAITKGFSPRIKMSLTKALKLGVESSAEEALFYMNEKLSPQEFMTRLNTKLPDGIKMISAIGDDLNA
;
A
#
# COMPACT_ATOMS: atom_id res chain seq x y z
N MET A 1 9.11 2.42 -19.09
CA MET A 1 8.04 2.35 -18.07
C MET A 1 7.59 3.78 -17.79
N ARG A 2 6.30 4.09 -17.99
CA ARG A 2 5.76 5.46 -17.97
C ARG A 2 5.65 5.92 -16.51
N PHE A 3 6.11 7.12 -16.19
CA PHE A 3 6.11 7.70 -14.84
C PHE A 3 4.74 7.53 -14.17
N ILE A 4 4.66 6.71 -13.11
CA ILE A 4 3.48 6.65 -12.25
C ILE A 4 3.54 7.85 -11.31
N SER A 5 2.45 8.64 -11.28
CA SER A 5 2.34 9.72 -10.30
C SER A 5 2.04 9.15 -8.91
N HIS A 6 2.41 9.88 -7.86
CA HIS A 6 2.05 9.56 -6.48
C HIS A 6 0.55 9.21 -6.32
N LEU A 7 -0.33 9.99 -6.97
CA LEU A 7 -1.78 9.78 -6.91
C LEU A 7 -2.21 8.49 -7.61
N ASP A 8 -1.57 8.14 -8.73
CA ASP A 8 -1.87 6.90 -9.44
C ASP A 8 -1.40 5.68 -8.64
N LEU A 9 -0.27 5.79 -7.94
CA LEU A 9 0.19 4.76 -7.02
C LEU A 9 -0.76 4.59 -5.83
N MET A 10 -1.21 5.69 -5.21
CA MET A 10 -2.23 5.62 -4.15
C MET A 10 -3.53 4.96 -4.64
N ARG A 11 -4.02 5.34 -5.82
CA ARG A 11 -5.22 4.75 -6.43
C ARG A 11 -5.03 3.26 -6.74
N LEU A 12 -3.83 2.88 -7.18
CA LEU A 12 -3.47 1.49 -7.43
C LEU A 12 -3.51 0.68 -6.14
N PHE A 13 -2.82 1.13 -5.09
CA PHE A 13 -2.83 0.43 -3.80
C PHE A 13 -4.23 0.36 -3.20
N HIS A 14 -5.04 1.43 -3.27
CA HIS A 14 -6.43 1.37 -2.82
C HIS A 14 -7.23 0.25 -3.49
N ARG A 15 -7.08 0.10 -4.82
CA ARG A 15 -7.78 -0.96 -5.56
C ARG A 15 -7.22 -2.35 -5.21
N ALA A 16 -5.91 -2.49 -5.12
CA ALA A 16 -5.25 -3.76 -4.81
C ALA A 16 -5.60 -4.24 -3.39
N LEU A 17 -5.51 -3.36 -2.38
CA LEU A 17 -5.88 -3.64 -0.99
C LEU A 17 -7.33 -4.10 -0.87
N ARG A 18 -8.27 -3.40 -1.52
CA ARG A 18 -9.69 -3.77 -1.53
C ARG A 18 -9.92 -5.13 -2.19
N ARG A 19 -9.25 -5.40 -3.32
CA ARG A 19 -9.36 -6.68 -4.05
C ARG A 19 -8.68 -7.84 -3.33
N ALA A 20 -7.70 -7.56 -2.48
CA ALA A 20 -6.98 -8.56 -1.72
C ALA A 20 -7.74 -9.01 -0.45
N GLY A 21 -8.90 -8.39 -0.16
CA GLY A 21 -9.67 -8.69 1.04
C GLY A 21 -8.89 -8.42 2.33
N LEU A 22 -7.99 -7.43 2.29
CA LEU A 22 -7.16 -7.08 3.44
C LEU A 22 -7.98 -6.28 4.46
N PRO A 23 -7.77 -6.50 5.77
CA PRO A 23 -8.51 -5.82 6.84
C PRO A 23 -7.99 -4.38 7.05
N VAL A 24 -8.01 -3.57 5.99
CA VAL A 24 -7.49 -2.21 6.00
C VAL A 24 -8.39 -1.26 6.78
N ALA A 25 -7.77 -0.36 7.54
CA ALA A 25 -8.47 0.70 8.22
C ALA A 25 -9.03 1.72 7.22
N ILE A 26 -10.17 2.31 7.56
CA ILE A 26 -10.87 3.30 6.74
C ILE A 26 -10.99 4.60 7.54
N THR A 27 -10.86 5.75 6.88
CA THR A 27 -11.07 7.06 7.51
C THR A 27 -12.53 7.25 7.95
N LYS A 28 -12.76 7.85 9.12
CA LYS A 28 -14.10 8.06 9.72
C LYS A 28 -14.82 9.35 9.24
N GLY A 29 -14.48 9.88 8.06
CA GLY A 29 -15.01 11.15 7.55
C GLY A 29 -16.11 10.98 6.49
N PHE A 30 -16.62 12.09 5.96
CA PHE A 30 -17.67 12.13 4.92
C PHE A 30 -17.29 11.46 3.58
N SER A 31 -16.01 11.15 3.37
CA SER A 31 -15.50 10.38 2.23
C SER A 31 -14.58 9.28 2.77
N PRO A 32 -15.12 8.07 3.04
CA PRO A 32 -14.33 6.97 3.57
C PRO A 32 -13.30 6.53 2.54
N ARG A 33 -12.03 6.56 2.93
CA ARG A 33 -10.89 6.10 2.12
C ARG A 33 -10.05 5.17 2.97
N ILE A 34 -9.38 4.23 2.30
CA ILE A 34 -8.38 3.38 2.95
C ILE A 34 -7.34 4.29 3.58
N LYS A 35 -7.05 4.05 4.86
CA LYS A 35 -6.04 4.78 5.60
C LYS A 35 -4.69 4.22 5.19
N MET A 36 -3.93 5.00 4.44
CA MET A 36 -2.56 4.70 4.03
C MET A 36 -1.78 6.01 3.85
N SER A 37 -0.45 5.92 3.93
CA SER A 37 0.46 7.03 3.64
C SER A 37 1.61 6.53 2.77
N LEU A 38 2.05 7.34 1.83
CA LEU A 38 3.29 7.09 1.08
C LEU A 38 4.37 7.98 1.71
N THR A 39 5.31 7.38 2.43
CA THR A 39 6.30 8.11 3.26
C THR A 39 7.47 8.64 2.46
N LYS A 40 7.79 8.00 1.31
CA LYS A 40 8.80 8.48 0.37
C LYS A 40 8.33 8.30 -1.06
N ALA A 41 7.51 9.23 -1.52
CA ALA A 41 7.34 9.43 -2.95
C ALA A 41 8.48 10.33 -3.44
N LEU A 42 9.54 9.73 -3.97
CA LEU A 42 10.65 10.49 -4.53
C LEU A 42 10.21 11.21 -5.81
N LYS A 43 10.83 12.37 -6.06
CA LYS A 43 10.52 13.27 -7.18
C LYS A 43 10.63 12.54 -8.53
N LEU A 44 9.68 12.83 -9.43
CA LEU A 44 9.64 12.35 -10.81
C LEU A 44 11.00 12.52 -11.51
N GLY A 45 11.52 11.46 -12.13
CA GLY A 45 12.73 11.52 -12.98
C GLY A 45 13.85 10.52 -12.66
N VAL A 46 13.72 9.71 -11.61
CA VAL A 46 14.71 8.69 -11.22
C VAL A 46 14.03 7.32 -11.17
N GLU A 47 14.69 6.27 -11.65
CA GLU A 47 14.26 4.87 -11.41
C GLU A 47 14.11 4.66 -9.90
N SER A 48 12.85 4.60 -9.43
CA SER A 48 12.54 4.44 -8.01
C SER A 48 12.60 2.96 -7.67
N SER A 49 13.68 2.53 -7.03
CA SER A 49 13.86 1.12 -6.64
C SER A 49 13.08 0.73 -5.37
N ALA A 50 12.53 1.69 -4.62
CA ALA A 50 11.68 1.40 -3.45
C ALA A 50 10.87 2.64 -3.01
N GLU A 51 9.56 2.67 -3.31
CA GLU A 51 8.64 3.57 -2.60
C GLU A 51 8.18 2.93 -1.29
N GLU A 52 8.28 3.66 -0.19
CA GLU A 52 7.83 3.20 1.12
C GLU A 52 6.37 3.62 1.36
N ALA A 53 5.54 2.66 1.76
CA ALA A 53 4.13 2.85 2.04
C ALA A 53 3.77 2.31 3.43
N LEU A 54 2.99 3.09 4.18
CA LEU A 54 2.39 2.69 5.45
C LEU A 54 0.92 2.37 5.22
N PHE A 55 0.52 1.17 5.64
CA PHE A 55 -0.86 0.71 5.58
C PHE A 55 -1.37 0.47 6.99
N TYR A 56 -2.54 1.02 7.29
CA TYR A 56 -3.16 0.82 8.60
C TYR A 56 -4.16 -0.34 8.49
N MET A 57 -4.09 -1.28 9.44
CA MET A 57 -4.95 -2.45 9.51
C MET A 57 -5.85 -2.38 10.75
N ASN A 58 -7.05 -2.94 10.65
CA ASN A 58 -7.98 -3.11 11.76
C ASN A 58 -7.70 -4.41 12.54
N GLU A 59 -7.02 -5.37 11.91
CA GLU A 59 -6.69 -6.68 12.48
C GLU A 59 -5.21 -6.96 12.32
N LYS A 60 -4.66 -7.77 13.23
CA LYS A 60 -3.26 -8.20 13.16
C LYS A 60 -3.10 -9.13 11.96
N LEU A 61 -2.19 -8.77 11.06
CA LEU A 61 -1.86 -9.54 9.87
C LEU A 61 -0.35 -9.67 9.78
N SER A 62 0.15 -10.88 9.53
CA SER A 62 1.59 -11.08 9.37
C SER A 62 2.07 -10.35 8.10
N PRO A 63 3.29 -9.78 8.10
CA PRO A 63 3.84 -9.12 6.92
C PRO A 63 3.89 -10.05 5.69
N GLN A 64 4.16 -11.33 5.91
CA GLN A 64 4.19 -12.34 4.86
C GLN A 64 2.82 -12.56 4.23
N GLU A 65 1.76 -12.66 5.05
CA GLU A 65 0.40 -12.84 4.57
C GLU A 65 -0.09 -11.59 3.83
N PHE A 66 0.22 -10.41 4.36
CA PHE A 66 -0.05 -9.14 3.72
C PHE A 66 0.58 -9.07 2.32
N MET A 67 1.88 -9.34 2.20
CA MET A 67 2.58 -9.32 0.93
C MET A 67 2.02 -10.34 -0.05
N THR A 68 1.74 -11.56 0.41
CA THR A 68 1.21 -12.64 -0.43
C THR A 68 -0.14 -12.24 -1.04
N ARG A 69 -1.10 -11.81 -0.20
CA ARG A 69 -2.41 -11.39 -0.68
C ARG A 69 -2.33 -10.17 -1.60
N LEU A 70 -1.55 -9.15 -1.22
CA LEU A 70 -1.46 -7.92 -1.99
C LEU A 70 -0.80 -8.14 -3.36
N ASN A 71 0.31 -8.89 -3.40
CA ASN A 71 1.03 -9.19 -4.64
C ASN A 71 0.15 -9.93 -5.66
N THR A 72 -0.82 -10.74 -5.23
CA THR A 72 -1.77 -11.39 -6.15
C THR A 72 -2.71 -10.42 -6.87
N LYS A 73 -2.82 -9.17 -6.40
CA LYS A 73 -3.73 -8.13 -6.92
C LYS A 73 -3.01 -6.92 -7.50
N LEU A 74 -1.68 -6.88 -7.46
CA LEU A 74 -0.87 -5.85 -8.11
C LEU A 74 -0.69 -6.18 -9.60
N PRO A 75 -0.58 -5.18 -10.49
CA PRO A 75 -0.31 -5.42 -11.90
C PRO A 75 1.14 -5.82 -12.12
N ASP A 76 1.40 -6.41 -13.29
CA ASP A 76 2.75 -6.72 -13.74
C ASP A 76 3.64 -5.46 -13.71
N GLY A 77 4.83 -5.60 -13.14
CA GLY A 77 5.78 -4.49 -12.94
C GLY A 77 5.69 -3.79 -11.58
N ILE A 78 4.75 -4.17 -10.69
CA ILE A 78 4.71 -3.70 -9.31
C ILE A 78 4.64 -4.89 -8.36
N LYS A 79 5.61 -4.99 -7.45
CA LYS A 79 5.69 -6.08 -6.48
C LYS A 79 6.18 -5.57 -5.14
N MET A 80 5.51 -5.99 -4.07
CA MET A 80 6.01 -5.84 -2.71
C MET A 80 7.20 -6.79 -2.52
N ILE A 81 8.35 -6.22 -2.20
CA ILE A 81 9.60 -6.96 -1.95
C ILE A 81 9.85 -7.23 -0.47
N SER A 82 9.33 -6.37 0.40
CA SER A 82 9.44 -6.47 1.85
C SER A 82 8.26 -5.79 2.52
N ALA A 83 7.95 -6.25 3.73
CA ALA A 83 6.99 -5.61 4.63
C ALA A 83 7.43 -5.89 6.07
N ILE A 84 7.22 -4.91 6.93
CA ILE A 84 7.38 -5.03 8.38
C ILE A 84 6.03 -4.77 9.03
N GLY A 85 5.73 -5.52 10.08
CA GLY A 85 4.53 -5.34 10.89
C GLY A 85 4.95 -4.59 12.13
N ASP A 86 4.32 -3.45 12.38
CA ASP A 86 4.53 -2.69 13.60
C ASP A 86 3.21 -2.69 14.38
N ASP A 87 3.26 -3.14 15.63
CA ASP A 87 2.13 -3.07 16.54
C ASP A 87 2.10 -1.62 17.06
N LEU A 88 1.42 -0.71 16.36
CA LEU A 88 1.27 0.72 16.74
C LEU A 88 0.47 0.95 18.05
N ASN A 89 0.34 -0.09 18.89
CA ASN A 89 -0.17 -0.01 20.25
C ASN A 89 0.99 -0.31 21.22
N ALA A 90 1.83 0.70 21.46
CA ALA A 90 2.65 0.80 22.66
C ALA A 90 2.06 1.89 23.56
#